data_AF-A0A409V6V5-F1
#
_entry.id   AF-A0A409V6V5-F1
#
_cell.length_a   1.000
_cell.length_b   1.000
_cell.length_c   1.000
_cell.angle_alpha   90.00
_cell.angle_beta   90.00
_cell.angle_gamma   90.00
#
_symmetry.space_group_name_H-M   'P 1'
#
loop_
_entity.id
_entity.type
_entity.pdbx_description
1 polymer ?
#
loop_
_entity_poly.entity_id
_entity_poly.type
_entity_poly.pdbx_seq_one_letter_code
_entity_poly.pdbx_strand_id
1 'polypeptide(L)'
;MIIVNAHLAAHMDNVRERIEDFHTILRTQKFRDKDVDHILDHDYIFFMGDLNFRLQKVTSTYVERAIRYGDYKALMEYDQLLKCMEEDLIFVDFLEGQITFPPTYKFDPGTDKYDT
;
A
#
# COMPACT_ATOMS: atom_id res chain seq x y z
N MET A 1 8.98 -19.20 4.55
CA MET A 1 8.63 -17.82 4.95
C MET A 1 9.50 -16.84 4.17
N ILE A 2 8.90 -15.78 3.64
CA ILE A 2 9.59 -14.70 2.94
C ILE A 2 9.08 -13.34 3.40
N ILE A 3 9.97 -12.35 3.36
CA ILE A 3 9.67 -10.95 3.63
C ILE A 3 10.13 -10.13 2.42
N VAL A 4 9.19 -9.38 1.85
CA VAL A 4 9.41 -8.47 0.73
C VAL A 4 9.23 -7.05 1.22
N ASN A 5 10.28 -6.24 1.07
CA ASN A 5 10.22 -4.80 1.29
C ASN A 5 10.26 -4.10 -0.07
N ALA A 6 9.26 -3.28 -0.37
CA ALA A 6 9.13 -2.60 -1.66
C ALA A 6 8.98 -1.09 -1.50
N HIS A 7 9.45 -0.37 -2.52
CA HIS A 7 9.18 1.05 -2.70
C HIS A 7 8.65 1.22 -4.13
N LEU A 8 7.34 1.41 -4.27
CA LEU A 8 6.66 1.44 -5.57
C LEU A 8 6.60 2.87 -6.15
N ALA A 9 6.22 2.99 -7.42
CA ALA A 9 6.09 4.27 -8.11
C ALA A 9 5.32 5.34 -7.30
N ALA A 10 5.98 6.49 -7.10
CA ALA A 10 5.43 7.64 -6.40
C ALA A 10 4.41 8.41 -7.26
N HIS A 11 3.78 9.43 -6.65
CA HIS A 11 2.75 10.32 -7.23
C HIS A 11 1.34 9.71 -7.35
N MET A 12 0.34 10.59 -7.26
CA MET A 12 -1.07 10.24 -7.14
C MET A 12 -1.61 9.47 -8.35
N ASP A 13 -1.21 9.88 -9.56
CA ASP A 13 -1.76 9.37 -10.81
C ASP A 13 -1.15 8.02 -11.26
N ASN A 14 -0.07 7.60 -10.61
CA ASN A 14 0.73 6.45 -11.04
C ASN A 14 0.22 5.09 -10.50
N VAL A 15 -1.10 4.92 -10.42
CA VAL A 15 -1.71 3.67 -9.89
C VAL A 15 -1.34 2.48 -10.77
N ARG A 16 -1.36 2.65 -12.10
CA ARG A 16 -1.06 1.56 -13.04
C ARG A 16 0.39 1.12 -12.94
N GLU A 17 1.30 2.07 -12.76
CA GLU A 17 2.73 1.83 -12.58
C GLU A 17 2.99 1.06 -11.29
N ARG A 18 2.30 1.39 -10.19
CA ARG A 18 2.40 0.60 -8.94
C ARG A 18 1.92 -0.84 -9.10
N ILE A 19 0.83 -1.06 -9.85
CA ILE A 19 0.32 -2.40 -10.17
C ILE A 19 1.36 -3.18 -10.99
N GLU A 20 1.95 -2.56 -12.01
CA GLU A 20 3.00 -3.21 -12.81
C GLU A 20 4.28 -3.47 -12.01
N ASP A 21 4.68 -2.56 -11.13
CA ASP A 21 5.81 -2.76 -10.20
C ASP A 21 5.57 -4.00 -9.33
N PHE A 22 4.38 -4.12 -8.74
CA PHE A 22 3.98 -5.28 -7.94
C PHE A 22 4.09 -6.60 -8.73
N HIS A 23 3.48 -6.66 -9.93
CA HIS A 23 3.56 -7.86 -10.76
C HIS A 23 4.98 -8.17 -11.23
N THR A 24 5.77 -7.13 -11.51
CA THR A 24 7.18 -7.29 -11.89
C THR A 24 7.99 -7.87 -10.74
N ILE A 25 7.78 -7.42 -9.50
CA ILE A 25 8.43 -8.00 -8.31
C ILE A 25 8.07 -9.48 -8.20
N LEU A 26 6.79 -9.85 -8.27
CA LEU A 26 6.37 -11.26 -8.18
C LEU A 26 6.97 -12.15 -9.28
N ARG A 27 7.01 -11.65 -10.52
CA ARG A 27 7.47 -12.40 -11.70
C ARG A 27 8.99 -12.57 -11.75
N THR A 28 9.74 -11.55 -11.32
CA THR A 28 11.19 -11.47 -11.56
C THR A 28 12.04 -11.99 -10.41
N GLN A 29 11.52 -11.98 -9.19
CA GLN A 29 12.27 -12.49 -8.04
C GLN A 29 12.31 -14.02 -8.07
N LYS A 30 13.54 -14.54 -8.06
CA LYS A 30 13.84 -15.98 -8.03
C LYS A 30 14.73 -16.31 -6.85
N PHE A 31 14.51 -17.48 -6.26
CA PHE A 31 15.30 -17.96 -5.12
C PHE A 31 16.11 -19.20 -5.49
N ARG A 32 17.06 -19.59 -4.63
CA ARG A 32 18.00 -20.69 -4.95
C ARG A 32 17.40 -22.08 -4.74
N ASP A 33 16.31 -22.15 -3.99
CA ASP A 33 15.64 -23.39 -3.67
C ASP A 33 14.63 -23.74 -4.77
N LYS A 34 14.67 -24.98 -5.25
CA LYS A 34 13.85 -25.43 -6.37
C LYS A 34 12.41 -25.71 -5.98
N ASP A 35 12.16 -25.96 -4.70
CA ASP A 35 10.81 -26.23 -4.18
C ASP A 35 10.06 -24.91 -3.85
N VAL A 36 10.78 -23.79 -3.77
CA VAL A 36 10.28 -22.43 -3.50
C VAL A 36 11.05 -21.41 -4.34
N ASP A 37 10.85 -21.46 -5.67
CA ASP A 37 11.58 -20.60 -6.62
C ASP A 37 10.99 -19.18 -6.67
N HIS A 38 9.70 -19.00 -6.38
CA HIS A 38 8.98 -17.73 -6.45
C HIS A 38 8.48 -17.23 -5.10
N ILE A 39 8.14 -15.94 -5.01
CA ILE A 39 7.60 -15.32 -3.79
C ILE A 39 6.33 -16.07 -3.34
N LEU A 40 5.42 -16.37 -4.28
CA LEU A 40 4.14 -17.01 -3.99
C LEU A 40 4.23 -18.48 -3.59
N ASP A 41 5.39 -19.12 -3.76
CA ASP A 41 5.58 -20.53 -3.37
C ASP A 41 5.76 -20.68 -1.85
N HIS A 42 6.00 -19.58 -1.11
CA HIS A 42 6.30 -19.63 0.31
C HIS A 42 5.02 -19.72 1.16
N ASP A 43 5.03 -20.57 2.20
CA ASP A 43 3.88 -20.74 3.12
C ASP A 43 3.42 -19.46 3.83
N TYR A 44 4.37 -18.54 4.07
CA TYR A 44 4.14 -17.27 4.74
C TYR A 44 4.86 -16.16 4.00
N ILE A 45 4.10 -15.16 3.54
CA ILE A 45 4.58 -14.05 2.74
C ILE A 45 4.21 -12.76 3.45
N PHE A 46 5.21 -11.97 3.82
CA PHE A 46 5.01 -10.60 4.31
C PHE A 46 5.46 -9.63 3.22
N PHE A 47 4.54 -8.84 2.68
CA PHE A 47 4.86 -7.80 1.71
C PHE A 47 4.57 -6.44 2.34
N MET A 48 5.59 -5.58 2.43
CA MET A 48 5.50 -4.29 3.12
C MET A 48 6.42 -3.26 2.49
N GLY A 49 6.34 -2.02 2.96
CA GLY A 49 7.23 -0.92 2.57
C GLY A 49 6.46 0.34 2.20
N ASP A 50 7.09 1.21 1.40
CA ASP A 50 6.43 2.40 0.86
C ASP A 50 5.74 2.05 -0.46
N LEU A 51 4.52 1.53 -0.33
CA LEU A 51 3.71 1.12 -1.48
C LEU A 51 3.17 2.31 -2.28
N ASN A 52 3.29 3.54 -1.76
CA ASN A 52 2.94 4.79 -2.44
C ASN A 52 1.48 4.94 -2.94
N PHE A 53 0.55 4.09 -2.50
CA PHE A 53 -0.88 4.29 -2.75
C PHE A 53 -1.40 5.52 -2.00
N ARG A 54 -2.32 6.26 -2.63
CA ARG A 54 -2.82 7.55 -2.13
C ARG A 54 -4.34 7.50 -1.97
N LEU A 55 -4.88 8.41 -1.18
CA LEU A 55 -6.32 8.66 -1.16
C LEU A 55 -6.74 9.41 -2.43
N GLN A 56 -7.69 8.89 -3.20
CA GLN A 56 -8.16 9.48 -4.45
C GLN A 56 -9.61 9.97 -4.34
N LYS A 57 -9.96 11.04 -5.07
CA LYS A 57 -11.32 11.62 -5.12
C LYS A 57 -11.81 12.15 -3.76
N VAL A 58 -10.90 12.59 -2.90
CA VAL A 58 -11.18 13.20 -1.59
C VAL A 58 -10.47 14.55 -1.49
N THR A 59 -11.08 15.51 -0.80
CA THR A 59 -10.48 16.84 -0.59
C THR A 59 -9.58 16.83 0.66
N SER A 60 -8.53 17.65 0.66
CA SER A 60 -7.67 17.82 1.85
C SER A 60 -8.47 18.19 3.10
N THR A 61 -9.46 19.08 2.96
CA THR A 61 -10.36 19.49 4.04
C THR A 61 -11.16 18.33 4.64
N TYR A 62 -11.56 17.35 3.84
CA TYR A 62 -12.24 16.16 4.33
C TYR A 62 -11.26 15.23 5.06
N VAL A 63 -10.06 15.04 4.49
CA VAL A 63 -8.99 14.24 5.10
C VAL A 63 -8.59 14.80 6.47
N GLU A 64 -8.32 16.10 6.56
CA GLU A 64 -8.00 16.79 7.82
C GLU A 64 -9.11 16.64 8.86
N ARG A 65 -10.37 16.74 8.42
CA ARG A 65 -11.52 16.52 9.29
C ARG A 65 -11.56 15.09 9.82
N ALA A 66 -11.43 14.10 8.95
CA ALA A 66 -11.43 12.70 9.34
C ALA A 66 -10.29 12.39 10.32
N ILE A 67 -9.09 12.92 10.06
CA ILE A 67 -7.94 12.80 10.96
C ILE A 67 -8.25 13.40 12.34
N ARG A 68 -8.83 14.61 12.37
CA ARG A 68 -9.19 15.30 13.61
C ARG A 68 -10.19 14.52 14.47
N TYR A 69 -11.14 13.84 13.84
CA TYR A 69 -12.16 13.04 14.54
C TYR A 69 -11.78 11.57 14.73
N GLY A 70 -10.62 11.14 14.25
CA GLY A 70 -10.19 9.73 14.28
C GLY A 70 -11.02 8.81 13.38
N ASP A 71 -11.71 9.36 12.39
CA ASP A 71 -12.58 8.61 11.46
C ASP A 71 -11.78 8.08 10.26
N TYR A 72 -10.78 7.25 10.55
CA TYR A 72 -9.91 6.68 9.51
C TYR A 72 -10.65 5.68 8.61
N LYS A 73 -11.69 5.04 9.15
CA LYS A 73 -12.53 4.12 8.38
C LYS A 73 -13.18 4.81 7.18
N ALA A 74 -13.64 6.05 7.34
CA ALA A 74 -14.19 6.83 6.23
C ALA A 74 -13.15 7.15 5.15
N LEU A 75 -11.85 7.23 5.50
CA LEU A 75 -10.78 7.45 4.53
C LEU A 75 -10.47 6.21 3.68
N MET A 76 -10.73 5.01 4.21
CA MET A 76 -10.47 3.75 3.52
C MET A 76 -11.28 3.61 2.22
N GLU A 77 -12.46 4.22 2.13
CA GLU A 77 -13.27 4.28 0.89
C GLU A 77 -12.56 5.03 -0.26
N TYR A 78 -11.56 5.84 0.07
CA TYR A 78 -10.80 6.63 -0.89
C TYR A 78 -9.43 6.05 -1.19
N ASP A 79 -9.01 5.02 -0.45
CA ASP A 79 -7.69 4.43 -0.57
C ASP A 79 -7.53 3.63 -1.89
N GLN A 80 -6.44 3.90 -2.60
CA GLN A 80 -6.16 3.23 -3.88
C GLN A 80 -5.71 1.78 -3.71
N LEU A 81 -4.98 1.43 -2.63
CA LEU A 81 -4.51 0.07 -2.39
C LEU A 81 -5.71 -0.84 -2.17
N LEU A 82 -6.60 -0.46 -1.24
CA LEU A 82 -7.81 -1.23 -0.94
C LEU A 82 -8.69 -1.42 -2.17
N LYS A 83 -8.87 -0.38 -3.00
CA LYS A 83 -9.61 -0.52 -4.27
C LYS A 83 -8.97 -1.51 -5.24
N CYS A 84 -7.65 -1.47 -5.39
CA CYS A 84 -6.97 -2.41 -6.27
C CYS A 84 -7.03 -3.85 -5.73
N MET A 85 -7.06 -4.02 -4.40
CA MET A 85 -7.30 -5.33 -3.77
C MET A 85 -8.74 -5.81 -3.95
N GLU A 86 -9.73 -4.94 -3.78
CA GLU A 86 -11.16 -5.26 -4.00
C GLU A 86 -11.46 -5.62 -5.47
N GLU A 87 -10.73 -5.05 -6.41
CA GLU A 87 -10.82 -5.34 -7.85
C GLU A 87 -9.94 -6.52 -8.28
N ASP A 88 -9.32 -7.26 -7.34
CA ASP A 88 -8.40 -8.39 -7.59
C ASP A 88 -7.21 -8.05 -8.52
N LEU A 89 -6.80 -6.78 -8.57
CA LEU A 89 -5.69 -6.34 -9.42
C LEU A 89 -4.32 -6.65 -8.80
N ILE A 90 -4.23 -6.59 -7.47
CA ILE A 90 -2.99 -6.82 -6.69
C ILE A 90 -3.32 -7.50 -5.37
N PHE A 91 -2.31 -8.11 -4.75
CA PHE A 91 -2.43 -8.70 -3.41
C PHE A 91 -3.62 -9.68 -3.25
N VAL A 92 -3.98 -10.39 -4.31
CA VAL A 92 -4.98 -11.47 -4.26
C VAL A 92 -4.54 -12.51 -3.23
N ASP A 93 -5.46 -12.91 -2.34
CA ASP A 93 -5.24 -13.80 -1.19
C ASP A 93 -4.34 -13.24 -0.06
N PHE A 94 -3.84 -12.01 -0.16
CA PHE A 94 -3.19 -11.35 0.96
C PHE A 94 -4.24 -10.74 1.91
N LEU A 95 -3.84 -10.61 3.17
CA LEU A 95 -4.66 -9.99 4.20
C LEU A 95 -3.95 -8.74 4.73
N GLU A 96 -4.63 -7.61 4.69
CA GLU A 96 -4.21 -6.39 5.37
C GLU A 96 -5.03 -6.22 6.68
N GLY A 97 -4.33 -5.88 7.76
CA GLY A 97 -4.98 -5.60 9.05
C GLY A 97 -5.79 -4.31 9.00
N GLN A 98 -6.81 -4.20 9.86
CA GLN A 98 -7.60 -2.98 9.94
C GLN A 98 -6.72 -1.77 10.30
N ILE A 99 -6.77 -0.73 9.46
CA ILE A 99 -6.05 0.52 9.70
C ILE A 99 -6.82 1.35 10.75
N THR A 100 -6.21 1.50 11.93
CA THR A 100 -6.75 2.29 13.06
C THR A 100 -5.83 3.45 13.45
N PHE A 101 -4.95 3.85 12.53
CA PHE A 101 -3.95 4.91 12.71
C PHE A 101 -4.09 5.97 11.60
N PRO A 102 -3.62 7.20 11.81
CA PRO A 102 -3.75 8.26 10.83
C PRO A 102 -2.81 8.05 9.63
N PRO A 103 -3.06 8.69 8.46
CA PRO A 103 -2.19 8.58 7.29
C PRO A 103 -0.72 8.86 7.61
N THR A 104 0.20 8.07 7.07
CA THR A 104 1.62 8.14 7.43
C THR A 104 2.45 9.10 6.56
N TYR A 105 1.80 9.84 5.65
CA TYR A 105 2.44 10.77 4.73
C TYR A 105 1.46 11.90 4.32
N LYS A 106 1.90 13.15 4.10
CA LYS A 106 3.26 13.72 4.20
C LYS A 106 3.37 14.62 5.42
N PHE A 107 4.50 14.59 6.13
CA PHE A 107 4.76 15.47 7.27
C PHE A 107 5.81 16.53 6.96
N ASP A 108 5.70 17.67 7.63
CA ASP A 108 6.74 18.69 7.71
C ASP A 108 7.99 18.09 8.39
N PRO A 109 9.19 18.22 7.79
CA PRO A 109 10.41 17.59 8.33
C PRO A 109 10.66 17.94 9.80
N GLY A 110 10.82 16.89 10.62
CA GLY A 110 11.07 17.03 12.06
C GLY A 110 9.82 17.31 12.90
N THR A 111 8.62 17.14 12.33
CA THR A 111 7.35 17.33 13.06
C THR A 111 6.34 16.24 12.70
N ASP A 112 5.29 16.11 13.52
CA ASP A 112 4.12 15.28 13.23
C ASP A 112 2.99 16.08 12.56
N LYS A 113 3.30 17.25 12.00
CA LYS A 113 2.33 18.10 11.30
C LYS A 113 2.30 17.71 9.83
N TYR A 114 1.10 17.50 9.28
CA TYR A 114 0.95 17.26 7.86
C TYR A 114 1.36 18.50 7.06
N ASP A 115 2.15 18.28 6.01
CA ASP A 115 2.58 19.31 5.05
C ASP A 115 1.34 19.91 4.37
N THR A 116 1.26 21.25 4.29
CA THR A 116 0.09 21.99 3.78
C THR A 116 0.33 22.51 2.36
#